data_AF-X1K9B7-F1
#
_entry.id   AF-X1K9B7-F1
#
_cell.length_a   1.000
_cell.length_b   1.000
_cell.length_c   1.000
_cell.angle_alpha   90.00
_cell.angle_beta   90.00
_cell.angle_gamma   90.00
#
_symmetry.space_group_name_H-M   'P 1'
#
loop_
_entity.id
_entity.type
_entity.pdbx_description
1 polymer ?
#
loop_
_entity_poly.entity_id
_entity_poly.type
_entity_poly.pdbx_seq_one_letter_code
_entity_poly.pdbx_strand_id
1 'polypeptide(L)'
;YHLYLFFLSSWCPGEENKFVIDYLEKRFKKRPTDQLTLDYFIPQEKSDYFRQLIKDKPLFVVNTSVFKTPQNLVILSHEPERLFVFNLIENAKYITSWIKSRDMGFYSIDYEFFKGGKDRTRRSFNPDFFIKINLENYIDRLISDNPEINLADLHQLQDKGINNIIRAVEIKSDEDQEEITRAKEKWGKDHFKRLNEKLKSANPIDFSEEFQDDVSTLYTFELLRPMDYDLWFSNLQKGTLGLLVLPIIRMNILLM
;
A
#
# COMPACT_ATOMS: atom_id res chain seq x y z
N TYR A 1 3.71 17.27 11.02
CA TYR A 1 3.30 16.65 12.30
C TYR A 1 3.04 15.18 12.06
N HIS A 2 3.61 14.31 12.89
CA HIS A 2 3.41 12.85 12.76
C HIS A 2 2.09 12.43 13.43
N LEU A 3 1.35 11.54 12.77
CA LEU A 3 0.18 10.84 13.28
C LEU A 3 0.59 9.41 13.67
N TYR A 4 0.17 8.94 14.83
CA TYR A 4 0.54 7.63 15.37
C TYR A 4 -0.69 6.74 15.45
N LEU A 5 -0.69 5.65 14.71
CA LEU A 5 -1.76 4.65 14.67
C LEU A 5 -1.31 3.38 15.38
N PHE A 6 -2.08 2.95 16.38
CA PHE A 6 -1.82 1.74 17.15
C PHE A 6 -2.80 0.63 16.76
N PHE A 7 -2.25 -0.59 16.60
CA PHE A 7 -3.02 -1.81 16.67
C PHE A 7 -3.27 -2.17 18.13
N LEU A 8 -4.54 -2.24 18.54
CA LEU A 8 -4.90 -2.65 19.89
C LEU A 8 -6.02 -3.69 19.83
N SER A 9 -5.77 -4.89 20.37
CA SER A 9 -6.85 -5.86 20.60
C SER A 9 -7.89 -5.25 21.55
N SER A 10 -9.17 -5.32 21.16
CA SER A 10 -10.31 -4.85 21.96
C SER A 10 -10.36 -3.35 22.29
N TRP A 11 -9.82 -2.47 21.43
CA TRP A 11 -9.81 -1.01 21.64
C TRP A 11 -9.08 -0.53 22.91
N CYS A 12 -8.34 -1.42 23.57
CA CYS A 12 -7.61 -1.14 24.81
C CYS A 12 -6.12 -1.41 24.59
N PRO A 13 -5.23 -0.54 25.09
CA PRO A 13 -3.81 -0.80 25.00
C PRO A 13 -3.44 -2.11 25.69
N GLY A 14 -2.91 -3.08 24.94
CA GLY A 14 -2.22 -4.22 25.53
C GLY A 14 -1.05 -3.72 26.39
N GLU A 15 -0.70 -4.46 27.45
CA GLU A 15 0.38 -4.06 28.38
C GLU A 15 1.70 -3.76 27.64
N GLU A 16 1.96 -4.49 26.56
CA GLU A 16 3.10 -4.33 25.66
C GLU A 16 3.22 -2.94 25.01
N ASN A 17 2.11 -2.23 24.78
CA ASN A 17 2.12 -0.92 24.13
C ASN A 17 2.07 0.25 25.13
N LYS A 18 1.82 -0.04 26.42
CA LYS A 18 1.66 0.98 27.46
C LYS A 18 2.90 1.86 27.61
N PHE A 19 4.10 1.27 27.55
CA PHE A 19 5.34 2.04 27.66
C PHE A 19 5.53 3.03 26.49
N VAL A 20 5.12 2.63 25.27
CA VAL A 20 5.22 3.49 24.08
C VAL A 20 4.23 4.64 24.20
N ILE A 21 3.00 4.35 24.63
CA ILE A 21 1.96 5.35 24.85
C ILE A 21 2.42 6.34 25.92
N ASP A 22 2.93 5.87 27.07
CA ASP A 22 3.43 6.72 28.15
C ASP A 22 4.60 7.61 27.69
N TYR A 23 5.51 7.06 26.88
CA TYR A 23 6.63 7.81 26.30
C TYR A 23 6.15 8.91 25.34
N LEU A 24 5.25 8.57 24.41
CA LEU A 24 4.68 9.51 23.45
C LEU A 24 3.84 10.57 24.17
N GLU A 25 3.08 10.17 25.18
CA GLU A 25 2.27 11.06 25.99
C GLU A 25 3.11 12.17 26.64
N LYS A 26 4.25 11.80 27.25
CA LYS A 26 5.20 12.74 27.86
C LYS A 26 5.90 13.63 26.84
N ARG A 27 6.18 13.09 25.64
CA ARG A 27 6.83 13.82 24.55
C ARG A 27 5.92 14.86 23.92
N PHE A 28 4.62 14.58 23.79
CA PHE A 28 3.67 15.53 23.23
C PHE A 28 3.31 16.61 24.27
N LYS A 29 3.84 17.83 24.08
CA LYS A 29 3.41 19.01 24.85
C LYS A 29 1.92 19.28 24.62
N LYS A 30 1.17 19.67 25.67
CA LYS A 30 -0.22 20.14 25.54
C LYS A 30 -0.26 21.27 24.50
N ARG A 31 -1.16 21.17 23.52
CA ARG A 31 -1.35 22.23 22.52
C ARG A 31 -2.01 23.45 23.18
N PRO A 32 -1.68 24.68 22.76
CA PRO A 32 -2.55 25.82 22.99
C PRO A 32 -3.87 25.57 22.26
N THR A 33 -4.97 25.85 22.94
CA THR A 33 -6.35 25.53 22.55
C THR A 33 -6.81 26.14 21.21
N ASP A 34 -6.04 27.07 20.63
CA ASP A 34 -6.48 27.92 19.51
C ASP A 34 -5.83 27.59 18.14
N GLN A 35 -5.10 26.48 18.00
CA GLN A 35 -4.64 26.01 16.69
C GLN A 35 -5.21 24.63 16.35
N LEU A 36 -6.35 24.70 15.67
CA LEU A 36 -6.93 23.69 14.78
C LEU A 36 -7.17 22.33 15.42
N THR A 37 -8.43 22.16 15.79
CA THR A 37 -9.10 20.93 16.18
C THR A 37 -8.63 19.74 15.32
N LEU A 38 -8.29 18.65 16.02
CA LEU A 38 -8.10 17.33 15.41
C LEU A 38 -9.33 16.84 14.62
N ASP A 39 -10.47 17.50 14.77
CA ASP A 39 -11.71 17.25 14.03
C ASP A 39 -11.56 17.41 12.50
N TYR A 40 -10.55 18.15 12.04
CA TYR A 40 -10.21 18.20 10.61
C TYR A 40 -9.38 17.00 10.13
N PHE A 41 -8.71 16.26 11.02
CA PHE A 41 -7.81 15.16 10.64
C PHE A 41 -8.54 13.83 10.48
N ILE A 42 -9.64 13.60 11.18
CA ILE A 42 -10.50 12.42 11.02
C ILE A 42 -11.93 12.94 11.08
N PRO A 43 -12.69 12.95 9.96
CA PRO A 43 -14.11 13.28 9.99
C PRO A 43 -14.81 12.43 11.06
N GLN A 44 -15.75 13.01 11.82
CA GLN A 44 -16.54 12.30 12.84
C GLN A 44 -17.21 11.03 12.28
N GLU A 45 -17.49 11.03 10.99
CA GLU A 45 -18.03 9.90 10.20
C GLU A 45 -17.10 8.68 10.14
N LYS A 46 -15.80 8.81 10.43
CA LYS A 46 -14.81 7.70 10.43
C LYS A 46 -14.55 7.12 11.82
N SER A 47 -15.39 7.43 12.80
CA SER A 47 -15.27 6.96 14.19
C SER A 47 -15.37 5.43 14.35
N ASP A 48 -16.01 4.75 13.40
CA ASP A 48 -16.08 3.28 13.36
C ASP A 48 -14.71 2.61 13.11
N TYR A 49 -13.79 3.37 12.50
CA TYR A 49 -12.44 2.91 12.17
C TYR A 49 -11.40 3.45 13.13
N PHE A 50 -11.51 4.71 13.55
CA PHE A 50 -10.50 5.38 14.36
C PHE A 50 -11.06 5.92 15.67
N ARG A 51 -10.31 5.73 16.75
CA ARG A 51 -10.57 6.35 18.04
C ARG A 51 -9.34 7.10 18.51
N GLN A 52 -9.50 8.38 18.85
CA GLN A 52 -8.41 9.13 19.48
C GLN A 52 -8.14 8.55 20.87
N LEU A 53 -6.88 8.19 21.14
CA LEU A 53 -6.50 7.56 22.41
C LEU A 53 -6.35 8.59 23.54
N ILE A 54 -5.80 9.76 23.22
CA ILE A 54 -5.59 10.85 24.18
C ILE A 54 -6.08 12.15 23.54
N LYS A 55 -6.99 12.84 24.23
CA LYS A 55 -7.54 14.13 23.79
C LYS A 55 -6.41 15.12 23.46
N ASP A 56 -6.56 15.82 22.35
CA ASP A 56 -5.62 16.84 21.83
C ASP A 56 -4.24 16.30 21.40
N LYS A 57 -4.04 14.97 21.37
CA LYS A 57 -2.79 14.34 20.90
C LYS A 57 -3.01 13.58 19.59
N PRO A 58 -2.02 13.54 18.67
CA PRO A 58 -2.15 12.86 17.38
C PRO A 58 -1.95 11.34 17.51
N LEU A 59 -2.65 10.74 18.47
CA LEU A 59 -2.51 9.35 18.89
C LEU A 59 -3.85 8.64 18.75
N PHE A 60 -3.91 7.61 17.91
CA PHE A 60 -5.15 6.96 17.55
C PHE A 60 -5.02 5.44 17.60
N VAL A 61 -6.15 4.82 17.89
CA VAL A 61 -6.39 3.39 17.84
C VAL A 61 -7.22 3.11 16.60
N VAL A 62 -6.85 2.09 15.85
CA VAL A 62 -7.63 1.64 14.69
C VAL A 62 -8.37 0.35 15.04
N ASN A 63 -9.61 0.23 14.55
CA ASN A 63 -10.39 -0.99 14.64
C ASN A 63 -9.59 -2.17 14.04
N THR A 64 -9.42 -3.24 14.82
CA THR A 64 -8.58 -4.38 14.45
C THR A 64 -9.07 -5.13 13.23
N SER A 65 -10.37 -5.09 12.93
CA SER A 65 -10.93 -5.78 11.76
C SER A 65 -10.45 -5.17 10.43
N VAL A 66 -10.11 -3.88 10.42
CA VAL A 66 -9.69 -3.11 9.24
C VAL A 66 -8.22 -2.69 9.27
N PHE A 67 -7.55 -2.74 10.43
CA PHE A 67 -6.12 -2.46 10.53
C PHE A 67 -5.29 -3.67 10.09
N LYS A 68 -5.31 -3.95 8.78
CA LYS A 68 -4.71 -5.12 8.12
C LYS A 68 -3.17 -5.07 8.05
N THR A 69 -2.49 -4.67 9.12
CA THR A 69 -1.02 -4.62 9.16
C THR A 69 -0.47 -5.47 10.31
N PRO A 70 0.65 -6.19 10.12
CA PRO A 70 1.34 -6.86 11.22
C PRO A 70 2.08 -5.88 12.15
N GLN A 71 2.15 -4.60 11.80
CA GLN A 71 2.85 -3.59 12.60
C GLN A 71 1.98 -3.12 13.77
N ASN A 72 2.52 -3.18 14.99
CA ASN A 72 1.83 -2.71 16.20
C ASN A 72 1.67 -1.18 16.23
N LEU A 73 2.59 -0.45 15.60
CA LEU A 73 2.60 1.00 15.49
C LEU A 73 2.95 1.43 14.06
N VAL A 74 2.11 2.29 13.48
CA VAL A 74 2.37 2.96 12.21
C VAL A 74 2.47 4.46 12.45
N ILE A 75 3.58 5.07 12.00
CA ILE A 75 3.85 6.50 12.13
C ILE A 75 3.70 7.14 10.76
N LEU A 76 2.75 8.08 10.62
CA LEU A 76 2.42 8.75 9.38
C LEU A 76 2.89 10.21 9.42
N SER A 77 3.90 10.55 8.61
CA SER A 77 4.65 11.81 8.76
C SER A 77 4.09 12.97 7.97
N HIS A 78 3.58 12.67 6.77
CA HIS A 78 3.12 13.66 5.79
C HIS A 78 1.65 13.45 5.43
N GLU A 79 1.01 14.48 4.89
CA GLU A 79 -0.41 14.42 4.56
C GLU A 79 -0.76 13.38 3.49
N PRO A 80 -0.04 13.26 2.36
CA PRO A 80 -0.35 12.24 1.35
C PRO A 80 -0.39 10.84 1.94
N GLU A 81 0.59 10.52 2.79
CA GLU A 81 0.69 9.24 3.49
C GLU A 81 -0.51 8.99 4.42
N ARG A 82 -0.95 10.02 5.16
CA ARG A 82 -2.14 9.92 6.03
C ARG A 82 -3.41 9.64 5.22
N LEU A 83 -3.62 10.41 4.16
CA LEU A 83 -4.78 10.25 3.28
C LEU A 83 -4.80 8.86 2.64
N PHE A 84 -3.63 8.37 2.20
CA PHE A 84 -3.52 7.03 1.63
C PHE A 84 -3.91 5.94 2.64
N VAL A 85 -3.38 5.99 3.87
CA VAL A 85 -3.69 5.00 4.91
C VAL A 85 -5.15 5.05 5.36
N PHE A 86 -5.77 6.23 5.41
CA PHE A 86 -7.21 6.33 5.67
C PHE A 86 -8.04 5.64 4.60
N ASN A 87 -7.72 5.87 3.33
CA ASN A 87 -8.38 5.18 2.23
C ASN A 87 -8.10 3.66 2.25
N LEU A 88 -6.89 3.21 2.63
CA LEU A 88 -6.59 1.78 2.81
C LEU A 88 -7.49 1.14 3.87
N ILE A 89 -7.70 1.84 4.99
CA ILE A 89 -8.52 1.35 6.10
C ILE A 89 -10.00 1.28 5.69
N GLU A 90 -10.52 2.28 4.98
CA GLU A 90 -11.89 2.27 4.43
C GLU A 90 -12.11 1.17 3.40
N ASN A 91 -11.07 0.80 2.65
CA ASN A 91 -11.11 -0.23 1.63
C ASN A 91 -10.51 -1.57 2.10
N ALA A 92 -10.32 -1.76 3.41
CA ALA A 92 -9.64 -2.92 3.99
C ALA A 92 -10.30 -4.27 3.65
N LYS A 93 -11.59 -4.27 3.30
CA LYS A 93 -12.33 -5.47 2.87
C LYS A 93 -11.81 -6.08 1.56
N TYR A 94 -11.10 -5.30 0.73
CA TYR A 94 -10.51 -5.76 -0.54
C TYR A 94 -9.02 -6.12 -0.41
N ILE A 95 -8.45 -5.99 0.78
CA ILE A 95 -7.01 -6.11 1.03
C ILE A 95 -6.78 -7.20 2.06
N THR A 96 -5.80 -8.06 1.81
CA THR A 96 -5.41 -9.11 2.77
C THR A 96 -4.54 -8.55 3.87
N SER A 97 -3.48 -7.82 3.51
CA SER A 97 -2.62 -7.13 4.46
C SER A 97 -1.82 -6.00 3.81
N TRP A 98 -1.24 -5.11 4.61
CA TRP A 98 -0.30 -4.10 4.16
C TRP A 98 0.78 -3.84 5.21
N ILE A 99 1.95 -3.41 4.74
CA ILE A 99 3.04 -2.91 5.57
C ILE A 99 3.47 -1.54 5.07
N LYS A 100 3.81 -0.66 6.01
CA LYS A 100 4.55 0.56 5.73
C LYS A 100 6.04 0.29 5.90
N SER A 101 6.81 0.56 4.86
CA SER A 101 8.26 0.42 4.85
C SER A 101 8.94 1.42 5.79
N ARG A 102 10.15 1.06 6.23
CA ARG A 102 11.07 2.00 6.86
C ARG A 102 11.80 2.83 5.81
N ASP A 103 12.17 4.06 6.18
CA ASP A 103 12.93 4.99 5.32
C ASP A 103 14.25 4.38 4.82
N MET A 104 14.89 3.51 5.61
CA MET A 104 16.13 2.82 5.25
C MET A 104 16.12 1.35 5.72
N GLY A 105 16.85 0.50 4.98
CA GLY A 105 17.16 -0.88 5.38
C GLY A 105 16.00 -1.87 5.30
N PHE A 106 14.93 -1.56 4.55
CA PHE A 106 13.83 -2.50 4.32
C PHE A 106 13.93 -3.18 2.93
N TYR A 107 13.53 -2.49 1.87
CA TYR A 107 13.57 -3.00 0.49
C TYR A 107 14.08 -1.91 -0.44
N SER A 108 15.28 -2.10 -1.00
CA SER A 108 15.95 -1.06 -1.78
C SER A 108 15.84 -1.34 -3.28
N ILE A 109 15.35 -0.35 -4.04
CA ILE A 109 15.35 -0.34 -5.50
C ILE A 109 16.35 0.69 -5.99
N ASP A 110 17.35 0.24 -6.73
CA ASP A 110 18.33 1.12 -7.35
C ASP A 110 17.74 1.82 -8.57
N TYR A 111 18.05 3.11 -8.71
CA TYR A 111 17.63 3.91 -9.85
C TYR A 111 18.69 4.93 -10.24
N GLU A 112 18.59 5.39 -11.48
CA GLU A 112 19.51 6.37 -12.04
C GLU A 112 18.75 7.49 -12.77
N PHE A 113 19.28 8.71 -12.66
CA PHE A 113 18.74 9.91 -13.32
C PHE A 113 19.88 10.88 -13.68
N PHE A 114 19.60 11.88 -14.51
CA PHE A 114 20.59 12.86 -15.00
C PHE A 114 20.33 14.22 -14.38
N LYS A 115 20.91 14.48 -13.22
CA LYS A 115 20.67 15.72 -12.47
C LYS A 115 20.97 16.94 -13.35
N GLY A 116 19.95 17.74 -13.64
CA GLY A 116 20.07 18.93 -14.50
C GLY A 116 20.46 18.60 -15.95
N GLY A 117 20.18 17.38 -16.41
CA GLY A 117 20.49 16.87 -17.75
C GLY A 117 21.97 16.53 -18.01
N LYS A 118 22.84 16.62 -17.00
CA LYS A 118 24.30 16.49 -17.18
C LYS A 118 24.92 15.39 -16.33
N ASP A 119 24.64 15.39 -15.03
CA ASP A 119 25.35 14.52 -14.09
C ASP A 119 24.55 13.24 -13.82
N ARG A 120 25.02 12.10 -14.36
CA ARG A 120 24.42 10.79 -14.06
C ARG A 120 24.60 10.48 -12.58
N THR A 121 23.49 10.42 -11.86
CA THR A 121 23.44 10.18 -10.43
C THR A 121 22.75 8.84 -10.16
N ARG A 122 23.36 8.02 -9.31
CA ARG A 122 22.78 6.76 -8.82
C ARG A 122 22.29 6.94 -7.39
N ARG A 123 21.10 6.43 -7.11
CA ARG A 123 20.50 6.41 -5.77
C ARG A 123 19.68 5.14 -5.61
N SER A 124 19.17 4.93 -4.41
CA SER A 124 18.16 3.94 -4.15
C SER A 124 16.99 4.54 -3.39
N PHE A 125 15.86 3.84 -3.41
CA PHE A 125 14.69 4.18 -2.62
C PHE A 125 14.00 2.92 -2.12
N ASN A 126 13.21 3.08 -1.05
CA ASN A 126 12.31 2.04 -0.58
C ASN A 126 10.88 2.44 -0.91
N PRO A 127 10.08 1.59 -1.57
CA PRO A 127 8.65 1.84 -1.73
C PRO A 127 8.00 2.05 -0.36
N ASP A 128 7.14 3.06 -0.21
CA ASP A 128 6.51 3.41 1.06
C ASP A 128 5.61 2.31 1.62
N PHE A 129 4.89 1.59 0.75
CA PHE A 129 3.97 0.53 1.17
C PHE A 129 4.12 -0.73 0.31
N PHE A 130 3.83 -1.87 0.93
CA PHE A 130 3.54 -3.13 0.24
C PHE A 130 2.16 -3.60 0.67
N ILE A 131 1.28 -3.86 -0.29
CA ILE A 131 -0.10 -4.26 -0.07
C ILE A 131 -0.32 -5.64 -0.68
N LYS A 132 -0.66 -6.61 0.14
CA LYS A 132 -0.97 -7.98 -0.26
C LYS A 132 -2.48 -8.13 -0.47
N ILE A 133 -2.84 -8.71 -1.61
CA ILE A 133 -4.20 -9.10 -1.99
C ILE A 133 -4.15 -10.58 -2.35
N ASN A 134 -4.87 -11.41 -1.60
CA ASN A 134 -5.16 -12.79 -1.98
C ASN A 134 -6.26 -12.76 -3.04
N LEU A 135 -5.99 -13.37 -4.19
CA LEU A 135 -6.79 -13.19 -5.39
C LEU A 135 -8.19 -13.83 -5.26
N GLU A 136 -8.27 -15.01 -4.65
CA GLU A 136 -9.54 -15.71 -4.40
C GLU A 136 -10.45 -14.89 -3.48
N ASN A 137 -9.97 -14.52 -2.29
CA ASN A 137 -10.73 -13.71 -1.34
C ASN A 137 -11.16 -12.36 -1.94
N TYR A 138 -10.32 -11.76 -2.78
CA TYR A 138 -10.62 -10.51 -3.45
C TYR A 138 -11.73 -10.67 -4.49
N ILE A 139 -11.68 -11.71 -5.31
CA ILE A 139 -12.74 -12.04 -6.27
C ILE A 139 -14.06 -12.31 -5.55
N ASP A 140 -14.04 -13.11 -4.49
CA ASP A 140 -15.25 -13.41 -3.71
C ASP A 140 -15.86 -12.14 -3.12
N ARG A 141 -15.03 -11.23 -2.62
CA ARG A 141 -15.49 -9.93 -2.11
C ARG A 141 -16.12 -9.08 -3.20
N LEU A 142 -15.51 -9.03 -4.38
CA LEU A 142 -16.02 -8.27 -5.51
C LEU A 142 -17.38 -8.79 -6.00
N ILE A 143 -17.52 -10.12 -6.13
CA ILE A 143 -18.79 -10.77 -6.50
C ILE A 143 -19.87 -10.48 -5.45
N SER A 144 -19.53 -10.56 -4.16
CA SER A 144 -20.45 -10.25 -3.08
C SER A 144 -20.93 -8.79 -3.09
N ASP A 145 -20.09 -7.85 -3.52
CA ASP A 145 -20.44 -6.42 -3.58
C ASP A 145 -21.18 -6.06 -4.88
N ASN A 146 -20.85 -6.72 -5.99
CA ASN A 146 -21.49 -6.54 -7.28
C ASN A 146 -21.46 -7.86 -8.09
N PRO A 147 -22.56 -8.63 -8.13
CA PRO A 147 -22.61 -9.90 -8.85
C PRO A 147 -22.36 -9.79 -10.37
N GLU A 148 -22.59 -8.62 -10.97
CA GLU A 148 -22.42 -8.35 -12.41
C GLU A 148 -21.04 -7.80 -12.75
N ILE A 149 -20.09 -7.84 -11.82
CA ILE A 149 -18.76 -7.27 -12.03
C ILE A 149 -17.96 -8.08 -13.06
N ASN A 150 -17.27 -7.37 -13.96
CA ASN A 150 -16.37 -8.01 -14.93
C ASN A 150 -15.05 -8.37 -14.25
N LEU A 151 -14.74 -9.67 -14.24
CA LEU A 151 -13.55 -10.25 -13.58
C LEU A 151 -12.59 -10.93 -14.56
N ALA A 152 -12.74 -10.69 -15.86
CA ALA A 152 -11.97 -11.40 -16.89
C ALA A 152 -10.44 -11.33 -16.66
N ASP A 153 -9.93 -10.15 -16.30
CA ASP A 153 -8.49 -9.97 -16.02
C ASP A 153 -8.05 -10.72 -14.76
N LEU A 154 -8.91 -10.78 -13.73
CA LEU A 154 -8.61 -11.47 -12.47
C LEU A 154 -8.64 -12.99 -12.65
N HIS A 155 -9.62 -13.52 -13.38
CA HIS A 155 -9.65 -14.94 -13.74
C HIS A 155 -8.46 -15.33 -14.63
N GLN A 156 -8.04 -14.46 -15.56
CA GLN A 156 -6.83 -14.71 -16.35
C GLN A 156 -5.57 -14.82 -15.47
N LEU A 157 -5.51 -14.09 -14.34
CA LEU A 157 -4.43 -14.25 -13.38
C LEU A 157 -4.52 -15.58 -12.63
N GLN A 158 -5.71 -15.99 -12.19
CA GLN A 158 -5.93 -17.31 -11.58
C GLN A 158 -5.53 -18.45 -12.54
N ASP A 159 -5.92 -18.37 -13.81
CA ASP A 159 -5.56 -19.35 -14.85
C ASP A 159 -4.05 -19.46 -15.07
N LYS A 160 -3.31 -18.38 -14.78
CA LYS A 160 -1.83 -18.36 -14.80
C LYS A 160 -1.20 -18.88 -13.50
N GLY A 161 -2.00 -19.37 -12.57
CA GLY A 161 -1.54 -19.88 -11.27
C GLY A 161 -1.14 -18.80 -10.28
N ILE A 162 -1.62 -17.56 -10.46
CA ILE A 162 -1.38 -16.47 -9.51
C ILE A 162 -2.38 -16.55 -8.36
N ASN A 163 -1.87 -16.58 -7.13
CA ASN A 163 -2.68 -16.65 -5.90
C ASN A 163 -2.65 -15.32 -5.13
N ASN A 164 -1.57 -14.57 -5.25
CA ASN A 164 -1.38 -13.32 -4.53
C ASN A 164 -0.95 -12.20 -5.48
N ILE A 165 -1.39 -10.98 -5.18
CA ILE A 165 -0.89 -9.75 -5.78
C ILE A 165 -0.23 -8.94 -4.67
N ILE A 166 1.00 -8.51 -4.89
CA ILE A 166 1.70 -7.56 -4.03
C ILE A 166 1.87 -6.24 -4.79
N ARG A 167 1.22 -5.19 -4.30
CA ARG A 167 1.34 -3.83 -4.84
C ARG A 167 2.35 -3.05 -4.03
N ALA A 168 3.49 -2.74 -4.63
CA ALA A 168 4.50 -1.86 -4.06
C ALA A 168 4.17 -0.41 -4.43
N VAL A 169 3.93 0.44 -3.44
CA VAL A 169 3.44 1.80 -3.64
C VAL A 169 4.47 2.80 -3.12
N GLU A 170 4.87 3.75 -3.96
CA GLU A 170 5.61 4.95 -3.59
C GLU A 170 4.64 6.14 -3.55
N ILE A 171 4.57 6.83 -2.43
CA ILE A 171 3.77 8.03 -2.27
C ILE A 171 4.63 9.26 -2.59
N LYS A 172 4.04 10.19 -3.35
CA LYS A 172 4.62 11.49 -3.67
C LYS A 172 3.64 12.60 -3.35
N SER A 173 4.18 13.78 -3.06
CA SER A 173 3.39 15.00 -3.04
C SER A 173 3.15 15.48 -4.47
N ASP A 174 2.12 16.29 -4.66
CA ASP A 174 1.83 16.90 -5.97
C ASP A 174 2.93 17.89 -6.41
N GLU A 175 3.76 18.35 -5.47
CA GLU A 175 4.82 19.34 -5.66
C GLU A 175 6.22 18.73 -5.89
N ASP A 176 6.34 17.40 -5.95
CA ASP A 176 7.63 16.71 -6.00
C ASP A 176 8.40 16.87 -7.32
N GLN A 177 9.74 16.82 -7.24
CA GLN A 177 10.64 16.96 -8.40
C GLN A 177 10.36 15.93 -9.51
N GLU A 178 9.94 16.40 -10.68
CA GLU A 178 9.55 15.53 -11.80
C GLU A 178 10.66 14.59 -12.29
N GLU A 179 11.92 15.03 -12.29
CA GLU A 179 13.02 14.21 -12.84
C GLU A 179 13.27 12.95 -12.00
N ILE A 180 13.41 13.13 -10.67
CA ILE A 180 13.62 12.02 -9.73
C ILE A 180 12.39 11.13 -9.68
N THR A 181 11.20 11.72 -9.66
CA THR A 181 9.93 10.99 -9.60
C THR A 181 9.74 10.10 -10.82
N ARG A 182 9.98 10.62 -12.04
CA ARG A 182 9.92 9.80 -13.27
C ARG A 182 10.94 8.68 -13.28
N ALA A 183 12.15 8.93 -12.78
CA ALA A 183 13.17 7.89 -12.68
C ALA A 183 12.73 6.78 -11.71
N LYS A 184 12.29 7.13 -10.49
CA LYS A 184 11.77 6.14 -9.53
C LYS A 184 10.63 5.31 -10.11
N GLU A 185 9.67 5.95 -10.78
CA GLU A 185 8.54 5.26 -11.38
C GLU A 185 8.98 4.23 -12.44
N LYS A 186 9.84 4.65 -13.37
CA LYS A 186 10.37 3.79 -14.41
C LYS A 186 11.15 2.61 -13.81
N TRP A 187 12.11 2.90 -12.93
CA TRP A 187 12.99 1.88 -12.36
C TRP A 187 12.24 0.94 -11.42
N GLY A 188 11.24 1.42 -10.67
CA GLY A 188 10.34 0.60 -9.87
C GLY A 188 9.52 -0.37 -10.72
N LYS A 189 8.89 0.12 -11.80
CA LYS A 189 8.15 -0.73 -12.75
C LYS A 189 9.05 -1.78 -13.40
N ASP A 190 10.23 -1.38 -13.87
CA ASP A 190 11.19 -2.28 -14.50
C ASP A 190 11.71 -3.34 -13.50
N HIS A 191 11.88 -2.97 -12.23
CA HIS A 191 12.32 -3.86 -11.17
C HIS A 191 11.32 -4.99 -10.93
N PHE A 192 10.06 -4.66 -10.67
CA PHE A 192 9.04 -5.68 -10.41
C PHE A 192 8.66 -6.46 -11.66
N LYS A 193 8.79 -5.88 -12.86
CA LYS A 193 8.70 -6.63 -14.12
C LYS A 193 9.75 -7.76 -14.18
N ARG A 194 11.02 -7.44 -13.93
CA ARG A 194 12.10 -8.45 -13.91
C ARG A 194 11.89 -9.50 -12.81
N LEU A 195 11.36 -9.09 -11.65
CA LEU A 195 11.01 -10.03 -10.58
C LEU A 195 9.94 -11.02 -11.04
N ASN A 196 8.84 -10.53 -11.63
CA ASN A 196 7.77 -11.39 -12.14
C ASN A 196 8.25 -12.34 -13.24
N GLU A 197 9.14 -11.88 -14.13
CA GLU A 197 9.74 -12.74 -15.16
C GLU A 197 10.53 -13.90 -14.54
N LYS A 198 11.29 -13.64 -13.47
CA LYS A 198 12.02 -14.68 -12.73
C LYS A 198 11.07 -15.65 -12.03
N LEU A 199 10.06 -15.14 -11.32
CA LEU A 199 9.07 -15.98 -10.61
C LEU A 199 8.31 -16.90 -11.58
N LYS A 200 7.95 -16.40 -12.77
CA LYS A 200 7.28 -17.20 -13.80
C LYS A 200 8.09 -18.41 -14.27
N SER A 201 9.42 -18.30 -14.28
CA SER A 201 10.32 -19.40 -14.65
C SER A 201 10.78 -20.26 -13.47
N ALA A 202 10.41 -19.89 -12.25
CA ALA A 202 10.90 -20.54 -11.04
C ALA A 202 10.09 -21.82 -10.74
N ASN A 203 10.76 -22.86 -10.26
CA ASN A 203 10.09 -24.06 -9.79
C ASN A 203 9.90 -23.94 -8.26
N PRO A 204 8.68 -24.07 -7.71
CA PRO A 204 8.45 -23.99 -6.27
C PRO A 204 9.34 -24.91 -5.44
N ILE A 205 9.72 -26.07 -5.98
CA ILE A 205 10.61 -27.05 -5.31
C ILE A 205 12.01 -26.48 -5.03
N ASP A 206 12.43 -25.44 -5.76
CA ASP A 206 13.73 -24.79 -5.56
C ASP A 206 13.74 -23.88 -4.30
N PHE A 207 12.59 -23.70 -3.63
CA PHE A 207 12.43 -22.85 -2.46
C PHE A 207 12.05 -23.67 -1.22
N SER A 208 12.41 -23.17 -0.03
CA SER A 208 11.92 -23.75 1.24
C SER A 208 10.40 -23.69 1.30
N GLU A 209 9.79 -24.64 2.00
CA GLU A 209 8.34 -24.83 2.11
C GLU A 209 7.60 -23.52 2.43
N GLU A 210 8.18 -22.68 3.29
CA GLU A 210 7.63 -21.38 3.68
C GLU A 210 7.50 -20.34 2.54
N PHE A 211 8.22 -20.50 1.43
CA PHE A 211 8.21 -19.56 0.29
C PHE A 211 7.65 -20.16 -1.00
N GLN A 212 7.23 -21.41 -1.00
CA GLN A 212 6.73 -22.06 -2.22
C GLN A 212 5.47 -21.37 -2.77
N ASP A 213 4.57 -20.97 -1.87
CA ASP A 213 3.35 -20.22 -2.21
C ASP A 213 3.65 -18.82 -2.76
N ASP A 214 4.80 -18.23 -2.41
CA ASP A 214 5.18 -16.89 -2.84
C ASP A 214 5.64 -16.87 -4.30
N VAL A 215 6.00 -18.02 -4.89
CA VAL A 215 6.30 -18.16 -6.33
C VAL A 215 5.09 -17.80 -7.19
N SER A 216 3.88 -18.09 -6.70
CA SER A 216 2.59 -17.75 -7.32
C SER A 216 2.14 -16.31 -7.05
N THR A 217 3.07 -15.38 -6.84
CA THR A 217 2.77 -13.98 -6.55
C THR A 217 3.09 -13.07 -7.73
N LEU A 218 2.13 -12.21 -8.10
CA LEU A 218 2.32 -11.12 -9.03
C LEU A 218 2.70 -9.84 -8.27
N TYR A 219 3.81 -9.21 -8.63
CA TYR A 219 4.20 -7.92 -8.07
C TYR A 219 3.89 -6.76 -9.02
N THR A 220 3.37 -5.66 -8.50
CA THR A 220 3.18 -4.41 -9.25
C THR A 220 3.88 -3.25 -8.54
N PHE A 221 4.12 -2.17 -9.28
CA PHE A 221 4.66 -0.93 -8.73
C PHE A 221 3.84 0.25 -9.19
N GLU A 222 3.38 1.05 -8.24
CA GLU A 222 2.66 2.29 -8.49
C GLU A 222 3.33 3.45 -7.74
N LEU A 223 3.52 4.55 -8.45
CA LEU A 223 3.84 5.82 -7.83
C LEU A 223 2.55 6.63 -7.79
N LEU A 224 2.11 7.02 -6.59
CA LEU A 224 0.81 7.66 -6.38
C LEU A 224 0.96 9.02 -5.70
N ARG A 225 0.11 9.94 -6.11
CA ARG A 225 -0.10 11.25 -5.50
C ARG A 225 -1.52 11.35 -4.94
N PRO A 226 -1.82 12.32 -4.05
CA PRO A 226 -3.18 12.52 -3.54
C PRO A 226 -4.26 12.55 -4.63
N MET A 227 -3.98 13.19 -5.76
CA MET A 227 -4.91 13.24 -6.91
C MET A 227 -5.22 11.87 -7.55
N ASP A 228 -4.38 10.86 -7.33
CA ASP A 228 -4.56 9.51 -7.90
C ASP A 228 -5.40 8.59 -7.00
N TYR A 229 -5.59 8.94 -5.73
CA TYR A 229 -6.16 8.03 -4.73
C TYR A 229 -7.59 7.62 -5.10
N ASP A 230 -8.46 8.57 -5.43
CA ASP A 230 -9.86 8.28 -5.78
C ASP A 230 -9.96 7.26 -6.92
N LEU A 231 -9.16 7.45 -7.98
CA LEU A 231 -9.11 6.52 -9.10
C LEU A 231 -8.52 5.17 -8.69
N TRP A 232 -7.44 5.16 -7.93
CA TRP A 232 -6.76 3.94 -7.49
C TRP A 232 -7.67 3.06 -6.62
N PHE A 233 -8.38 3.66 -5.65
CA PHE A 233 -9.31 2.95 -4.78
C PHE A 233 -10.62 2.58 -5.49
N SER A 234 -11.12 3.42 -6.41
CA SER A 234 -12.22 3.04 -7.31
C SER A 234 -11.85 1.81 -8.15
N ASN A 235 -10.61 1.73 -8.65
CA ASN A 235 -10.14 0.60 -9.42
C ASN A 235 -10.05 -0.67 -8.56
N LEU A 236 -9.59 -0.56 -7.31
CA LEU A 236 -9.63 -1.64 -6.32
C LEU A 236 -11.07 -2.12 -6.03
N GLN A 237 -12.04 -1.21 -5.95
CA GLN A 237 -13.46 -1.58 -5.77
C GLN A 237 -14.07 -2.26 -7.00
N LYS A 238 -13.47 -2.05 -8.18
CA LYS A 238 -13.96 -2.55 -9.48
C LYS A 238 -13.16 -3.74 -10.01
N GLY A 239 -12.23 -4.31 -9.25
CA GLY A 239 -11.39 -5.41 -9.75
C GLY A 239 -10.39 -5.00 -10.83
N THR A 240 -10.21 -3.70 -11.07
CA THR A 240 -9.33 -3.18 -12.12
C THR A 240 -7.92 -3.00 -11.57
N LEU A 241 -6.93 -3.72 -12.09
CA LEU A 241 -5.58 -3.69 -11.52
C LEU A 241 -4.72 -2.51 -11.97
N GLY A 242 -5.22 -1.63 -12.85
CA GLY A 242 -4.45 -0.50 -13.39
C GLY A 242 -3.21 -0.94 -14.19
N LEU A 243 -3.08 -2.25 -14.46
CA LEU A 243 -2.12 -2.81 -15.38
C LEU A 243 -2.50 -2.27 -16.75
N LEU A 244 -1.80 -1.22 -17.18
CA LEU A 244 -1.71 -0.93 -18.61
C LEU A 244 -1.30 -2.23 -19.27
N VAL A 245 -2.29 -2.82 -19.93
CA VAL A 245 -2.21 -3.81 -20.99
C VAL A 245 -0.78 -3.81 -21.54
N LEU A 246 0.07 -4.73 -21.08
CA LEU A 246 1.10 -5.23 -21.99
C LEU A 246 0.29 -5.67 -23.21
N PRO A 247 0.56 -5.13 -24.41
CA PRO A 247 -0.28 -5.42 -25.58
C PRO A 247 -0.38 -6.93 -25.68
N ILE A 248 -1.56 -7.46 -25.35
CA ILE A 248 -1.92 -8.81 -25.71
C ILE A 248 -1.88 -8.72 -27.22
N ILE A 249 -0.81 -9.28 -27.78
CA ILE A 249 -0.71 -9.57 -29.19
C ILE A 249 -2.01 -10.30 -29.51
N ARG A 250 -2.95 -9.59 -30.15
CA ARG A 250 -3.99 -10.23 -30.93
C ARG A 250 -3.23 -10.99 -32.00
N MET A 251 -2.86 -12.24 -31.69
CA MET A 251 -2.45 -13.18 -32.68
C MET A 251 -3.69 -13.34 -33.56
N ASN A 252 -3.65 -12.71 -34.72
CA ASN A 252 -4.58 -12.97 -35.80
C ASN A 252 -4.57 -14.48 -36.03
N ILE A 253 -5.56 -15.17 -35.47
CA ILE A 253 -6.07 -16.39 -36.07
C ILE A 253 -6.86 -15.90 -37.28
N LEU A 254 -6.14 -15.67 -38.38
CA LEU A 254 -6.75 -15.75 -39.69
C LEU A 254 -6.80 -17.25 -40.02
N LEU A 255 -7.88 -17.88 -39.57
CA LEU A 255 -8.42 -19.03 -40.28
C LEU A 255 -9.24 -18.45 -41.43
N MET A 256 -8.67 -18.54 -42.63
CA MET A 256 -9.26 -18.73 -43.96
C MET A 256 -8.32 -18.17 -45.02
#